data_AF-A0A524DSV3-F1
#
_entry.id   AF-A0A524DSV3-F1
#
_cell.length_a   1.000
_cell.length_b   1.000
_cell.length_c   1.000
_cell.angle_alpha   90.00
_cell.angle_beta   90.00
_cell.angle_gamma   90.00
#
_symmetry.space_group_name_H-M   'P 1'
#
loop_
_entity.id
_entity.type
_entity.pdbx_description
1 polymer ?
#
loop_
_entity_poly.entity_id
_entity_poly.type
_entity_poly.pdbx_seq_one_letter_code
_entity_poly.pdbx_strand_id
1 'polypeptide(L)'
;MVGISPIPDIGVSVDFQFPMSDIIAVIPYVLPLIFLGTIFLLYQRYLPREMLRRNALVFFGIVFYIAAFLMVLYTGFGSVWWGPDELTFGSWSFLMGLLQSFTDLVFGSVLASMIYLVLTITVLSMATNYVIAPPNPDFVGLREDLKNAQEALRTAEKTVQELEAEKKQLTEQFADREERLAELQTELESLKSRVESAEAEKASLAKQLEEAPGIGTEREQELLAEIGKKDEAIRRLQSEIEDLRLVVESKPGPSVDQEKVAKMESELGTAKATLADVARRAETASEVSDSVISDLAELISTVESSNLDPSAKIALTSLVKSLGRAMGRVSRPDDEKTPDTRVEMIGAVMMVHEIVDG
;
A
#
# COMPACT_ATOMS: atom_id res chain seq x y z
N MET A 1 -59.56 78.59 -83.16
CA MET A 1 -58.98 79.13 -81.92
C MET A 1 -59.37 78.21 -80.78
N VAL A 2 -58.46 77.32 -80.38
CA VAL A 2 -58.57 76.51 -79.17
C VAL A 2 -57.32 76.85 -78.37
N GLY A 3 -57.51 77.48 -77.22
CA GLY A 3 -56.43 77.94 -76.36
C GLY A 3 -55.70 76.75 -75.75
N ILE A 4 -54.39 76.69 -75.97
CA ILE A 4 -53.49 75.81 -75.24
C ILE A 4 -53.25 76.47 -73.89
N SER A 5 -53.81 75.90 -72.83
CA SER A 5 -53.46 76.25 -71.45
C SER A 5 -51.98 75.95 -71.20
N PRO A 6 -51.23 76.79 -70.48
CA PRO A 6 -49.85 76.49 -70.13
C PRO A 6 -49.81 75.26 -69.22
N ILE A 7 -48.91 74.33 -69.53
CA ILE A 7 -48.56 73.20 -68.67
C ILE A 7 -48.10 73.80 -67.33
N PRO A 8 -48.65 73.39 -66.17
CA PRO A 8 -48.19 73.88 -64.90
C PRO A 8 -46.73 73.46 -64.71
N ASP A 9 -45.88 74.43 -64.38
CA ASP A 9 -44.50 74.20 -63.95
C ASP A 9 -44.48 73.04 -62.96
N ILE A 10 -43.67 72.03 -63.24
CA ILE A 10 -43.37 70.94 -62.32
C ILE A 10 -42.62 71.59 -61.15
N GLY A 11 -43.38 72.08 -60.17
CA GLY A 11 -42.85 72.69 -58.96
C GLY A 11 -42.05 71.67 -58.19
N VAL A 12 -40.74 71.89 -58.12
CA VAL A 12 -39.83 71.21 -57.18
C VAL A 12 -40.47 71.29 -55.79
N SER A 13 -41.01 70.17 -55.32
CA SER A 13 -41.89 70.18 -54.13
C SER A 13 -41.10 70.26 -52.82
N VAL A 14 -39.77 70.19 -52.87
CA VAL A 14 -38.89 70.39 -51.72
C VAL A 14 -37.59 71.08 -52.18
N ASP A 15 -37.43 72.35 -51.82
CA ASP A 15 -36.18 73.07 -52.02
C ASP A 15 -35.29 72.87 -50.78
N PHE A 16 -34.31 71.97 -50.90
CA PHE A 16 -33.33 71.76 -49.84
C PHE A 16 -32.25 72.84 -49.97
N GLN A 17 -32.27 73.83 -49.08
CA GLN A 17 -31.22 74.85 -49.03
C GLN A 17 -29.85 74.19 -48.81
N PHE A 18 -28.81 74.80 -49.39
CA PHE A 18 -27.43 74.41 -49.20
C PHE A 18 -27.10 74.29 -47.69
N PRO A 19 -26.45 73.21 -47.20
CA PRO A 19 -25.79 72.10 -47.92
C PRO A 19 -26.65 70.82 -48.09
N MET A 20 -27.94 70.83 -47.72
CA MET A 20 -28.73 69.60 -47.67
C MET A 20 -29.03 68.99 -49.06
N SER A 21 -29.19 69.82 -50.09
CA SER A 21 -29.36 69.36 -51.48
C SER A 21 -28.21 68.44 -51.92
N ASP A 22 -26.99 68.81 -51.56
CA ASP A 22 -25.77 68.20 -52.08
C ASP A 22 -25.46 66.90 -51.34
N ILE A 23 -25.79 66.86 -50.04
CA ILE A 23 -25.75 65.62 -49.26
C ILE A 23 -26.74 64.60 -49.85
N ILE A 24 -27.97 65.03 -50.17
CA ILE A 24 -29.00 64.13 -50.72
C ILE A 24 -28.58 63.57 -52.08
N ALA A 25 -27.94 64.38 -52.93
CA ALA A 25 -27.45 63.94 -54.23
C ALA A 25 -26.38 62.83 -54.15
N VAL A 26 -25.68 62.74 -53.01
CA VAL A 26 -24.57 61.80 -52.81
C VAL A 26 -24.96 60.52 -52.07
N ILE A 27 -26.12 60.52 -51.39
CA ILE A 27 -26.69 59.35 -50.70
C ILE A 27 -26.73 58.07 -51.57
N PRO A 28 -27.14 58.11 -52.86
CA PRO A 28 -27.20 56.91 -53.70
C PRO A 28 -25.84 56.24 -53.94
N TYR A 29 -24.74 56.98 -53.76
CA TYR A 29 -23.37 56.48 -53.93
C TYR A 29 -22.74 56.08 -52.59
N VAL A 30 -23.02 56.83 -51.53
CA VAL A 30 -22.48 56.60 -50.18
C VAL A 30 -23.08 55.37 -49.52
N LEU A 31 -24.39 55.14 -49.63
CA LEU A 31 -25.04 54.00 -48.99
C LEU A 31 -24.50 52.64 -49.49
N PRO A 32 -24.35 52.39 -50.81
CA PRO A 32 -23.72 51.18 -51.29
C PRO A 32 -22.27 51.00 -50.82
N LEU A 33 -21.48 52.07 -50.76
CA LEU A 33 -20.09 52.03 -50.28
C LEU A 33 -20.02 51.62 -48.80
N ILE A 34 -20.85 52.22 -47.94
CA ILE A 34 -20.93 51.88 -46.51
C ILE A 34 -21.39 50.42 -46.35
N PHE A 35 -22.40 50.00 -47.10
CA PHE A 35 -22.92 48.63 -47.01
C PHE A 35 -21.87 47.60 -47.44
N LEU A 36 -21.17 47.85 -48.56
CA LEU A 36 -20.11 46.98 -49.06
C LEU A 36 -18.90 46.95 -48.11
N GLY A 37 -18.53 48.10 -47.54
CA GLY A 37 -17.51 48.20 -46.50
C GLY A 37 -17.86 47.39 -45.25
N THR A 38 -19.11 47.46 -44.80
CA THR A 38 -19.63 46.70 -43.66
C THR A 38 -19.54 45.20 -43.93
N ILE A 39 -19.97 44.76 -45.11
CA ILE A 39 -19.92 43.34 -45.51
C ILE A 39 -18.49 42.81 -45.50
N PHE A 40 -17.54 43.55 -46.07
CA PHE A 40 -16.13 43.13 -46.11
C PHE A 40 -15.51 43.04 -44.72
N LEU A 41 -15.84 43.97 -43.82
CA LEU A 41 -15.39 43.91 -42.43
C LEU A 41 -16.05 42.79 -41.63
N LEU A 42 -17.31 42.45 -41.87
CA LEU A 42 -17.96 41.32 -41.20
C LEU A 42 -17.44 39.97 -41.71
N TYR A 43 -17.20 39.86 -43.01
CA TYR A 43 -16.71 38.62 -43.63
C TYR A 43 -15.31 38.23 -43.17
N GLN A 44 -14.47 39.21 -42.80
CA GLN A 44 -13.13 38.94 -42.27
C GLN A 44 -13.13 37.98 -41.07
N ARG A 45 -14.23 37.94 -40.30
CA ARG A 45 -14.37 37.11 -39.08
C ARG A 45 -14.32 35.61 -39.40
N TYR A 46 -14.72 35.23 -40.60
CA TYR A 46 -14.78 33.83 -41.05
C TYR A 46 -13.51 33.36 -41.75
N LEU A 47 -12.52 34.24 -41.94
CA LEU A 47 -11.27 33.91 -42.62
C LEU A 47 -10.12 33.70 -41.61
N PRO A 48 -9.24 32.70 -41.83
CA PRO A 48 -8.07 32.45 -40.99
C PRO A 48 -7.15 33.67 -40.93
N ARG A 49 -6.48 33.86 -39.78
CA ARG A 49 -5.74 35.10 -39.53
C ARG A 49 -4.58 35.35 -40.49
N GLU A 50 -4.07 34.29 -41.12
CA GLU A 50 -2.84 34.33 -41.91
C GLU A 50 -3.09 34.51 -43.41
N MET A 51 -4.35 34.53 -43.86
CA MET A 51 -4.65 34.65 -45.29
C MET A 51 -4.56 36.10 -45.78
N LEU A 52 -3.74 36.35 -46.81
CA LEU A 52 -3.67 37.63 -47.56
C LEU A 52 -5.06 38.14 -47.97
N ARG A 53 -5.96 37.21 -48.27
CA ARG A 53 -7.36 37.48 -48.61
C ARG A 53 -8.09 38.27 -47.54
N ARG A 54 -7.86 37.95 -46.26
CA ARG A 54 -8.47 38.64 -45.12
C ARG A 54 -7.97 40.08 -45.06
N ASN A 55 -6.66 40.30 -45.20
CA ASN A 55 -6.06 41.63 -45.16
C ASN A 55 -6.54 42.49 -46.34
N ALA A 56 -6.68 41.92 -47.53
CA ALA A 56 -7.23 42.60 -48.69
C ALA A 56 -8.70 43.03 -48.46
N LEU A 57 -9.54 42.15 -47.91
CA LEU A 57 -10.94 42.47 -47.60
C LEU A 57 -11.06 43.58 -46.56
N VAL A 58 -10.24 43.53 -45.51
CA VAL A 58 -10.19 44.59 -44.49
C VAL A 58 -9.74 45.92 -45.10
N PHE A 59 -8.69 45.89 -45.92
CA PHE A 59 -8.20 47.07 -46.62
C PHE A 59 -9.29 47.69 -47.50
N PHE A 60 -9.94 46.90 -48.37
CA PHE A 60 -11.02 47.41 -49.22
C PHE A 60 -12.22 47.90 -48.41
N GLY A 61 -12.57 47.23 -47.31
CA GLY A 61 -13.61 47.68 -46.39
C GLY A 61 -13.31 49.08 -45.84
N ILE A 62 -12.09 49.28 -45.32
CA ILE A 62 -11.62 50.57 -44.80
C ILE A 62 -11.60 51.64 -45.91
N VAL A 63 -11.10 51.31 -47.10
CA VAL A 63 -11.07 52.24 -48.24
C VAL A 63 -12.48 52.70 -48.62
N PHE A 64 -13.47 51.81 -48.62
CA PHE A 64 -14.86 52.20 -48.91
C PHE A 64 -15.47 53.09 -47.83
N TYR A 65 -15.18 52.87 -46.55
CA TYR A 65 -15.60 53.79 -45.50
C TYR A 65 -14.93 55.16 -45.61
N ILE A 66 -13.62 55.19 -45.90
CA ILE A 66 -12.89 56.44 -46.09
C ILE A 66 -13.45 57.19 -47.31
N ALA A 67 -13.68 56.51 -48.43
CA ALA A 67 -14.26 57.12 -49.62
C ALA A 67 -15.67 57.65 -49.37
N ALA A 68 -16.53 56.89 -48.69
CA ALA A 68 -17.87 57.32 -48.31
C ALA A 68 -17.84 58.54 -47.38
N PHE A 69 -16.98 58.52 -46.36
CA PHE A 69 -16.80 59.62 -45.43
C PHE A 69 -16.28 60.88 -46.11
N LEU A 70 -15.26 60.75 -46.98
CA LEU A 70 -14.71 61.86 -47.74
C LEU A 70 -15.74 62.44 -48.72
N MET A 71 -16.58 61.61 -49.34
CA MET A 71 -17.68 62.11 -50.19
C MET A 71 -18.68 62.93 -49.38
N VAL A 72 -19.15 62.43 -48.24
CA VAL A 72 -20.09 63.17 -47.36
C VAL A 72 -19.47 64.45 -46.83
N LEU A 73 -18.20 64.41 -46.41
CA LEU A 73 -17.47 65.57 -45.91
C LEU A 73 -17.29 66.60 -47.02
N TYR A 74 -16.87 66.18 -48.20
CA TYR A 74 -16.67 67.08 -49.33
C TYR A 74 -18.01 67.71 -49.76
N THR A 75 -19.13 66.98 -49.73
CA THR A 75 -20.43 67.53 -50.13
C THR A 75 -21.06 68.43 -49.07
N GLY A 76 -20.86 68.11 -47.78
CA GLY A 76 -21.39 68.93 -46.69
C GLY A 76 -20.60 70.23 -46.47
N PHE A 77 -19.32 70.26 -46.81
CA PHE A 77 -18.42 71.34 -46.44
C PHE A 77 -17.64 71.99 -47.60
N GLY A 78 -17.75 71.44 -48.82
CA GLY A 78 -16.92 71.79 -49.98
C GLY A 78 -17.03 73.24 -50.46
N SER A 79 -18.12 73.94 -50.17
CA SER A 79 -18.30 75.33 -50.58
C SER A 79 -18.17 76.37 -49.46
N VAL A 80 -18.11 75.98 -48.16
CA VAL A 80 -18.19 76.95 -47.04
C VAL A 80 -17.01 76.91 -46.07
N TRP A 81 -16.28 75.80 -45.93
CA TRP A 81 -15.35 75.65 -44.79
C TRP A 81 -13.91 76.19 -45.03
N TRP A 82 -13.49 76.43 -46.27
CA TRP A 82 -12.06 76.65 -46.58
C TRP A 82 -11.69 78.07 -47.05
N GLY A 83 -12.29 79.10 -46.46
CA GLY A 83 -11.86 80.50 -46.63
C GLY A 83 -12.61 81.27 -47.72
N PRO A 84 -12.21 82.53 -47.98
CA PRO A 84 -12.87 83.39 -48.97
C PRO A 84 -12.88 82.71 -50.35
N ASP A 85 -13.86 83.05 -51.20
CA ASP A 85 -14.22 82.38 -52.48
C ASP A 85 -13.04 81.97 -53.40
N GLU A 86 -11.87 82.58 -53.22
CA GLU A 86 -10.61 82.34 -53.94
C GLU A 86 -9.77 81.14 -53.42
N LEU A 87 -10.05 80.62 -52.22
CA LEU A 87 -9.36 79.50 -51.57
C LEU A 87 -10.19 78.22 -51.50
N THR A 88 -11.19 78.09 -52.38
CA THR A 88 -11.84 76.79 -52.58
C THR A 88 -10.79 75.80 -53.08
N PHE A 89 -10.48 74.77 -52.27
CA PHE A 89 -9.62 73.68 -52.69
C PHE A 89 -10.23 73.05 -53.95
N GLY A 90 -9.62 73.31 -55.11
CA GLY A 90 -9.76 72.56 -56.35
C GLY A 90 -11.20 72.14 -56.69
N SER A 91 -11.85 72.96 -57.51
CA SER A 91 -12.86 72.51 -58.47
C SER A 91 -14.09 71.81 -57.85
N TRP A 92 -14.70 72.39 -56.80
CA TRP A 92 -16.04 72.00 -56.35
C TRP A 92 -17.02 71.89 -57.53
N SER A 93 -16.99 72.87 -58.44
CA SER A 93 -17.77 72.84 -59.69
C SER A 93 -17.39 71.69 -60.63
N PHE A 94 -16.14 71.24 -60.62
CA PHE A 94 -15.73 70.06 -61.38
C PHE A 94 -16.17 68.77 -60.68
N LEU A 95 -16.10 68.66 -59.35
CA LEU A 95 -16.67 67.50 -58.67
C LEU A 95 -18.17 67.44 -58.90
N MET A 96 -18.90 68.52 -58.65
CA MET A 96 -20.34 68.56 -58.90
C MET A 96 -20.65 68.32 -60.38
N GLY A 97 -19.86 68.89 -61.30
CA GLY A 97 -19.98 68.60 -62.74
C GLY A 97 -19.69 67.14 -63.09
N LEU A 98 -18.72 66.50 -62.43
CA LEU A 98 -18.38 65.09 -62.63
C LEU A 98 -19.44 64.18 -62.02
N LEU A 99 -19.93 64.51 -60.83
CA LEU A 99 -20.98 63.76 -60.11
C LEU A 99 -22.31 63.90 -60.85
N GLN A 100 -22.63 65.10 -61.33
CA GLN A 100 -23.77 65.36 -62.17
C GLN A 100 -23.62 64.65 -63.52
N SER A 101 -22.45 64.72 -64.17
CA SER A 101 -22.20 63.96 -65.41
C SER A 101 -22.35 62.46 -65.20
N PHE A 102 -21.90 61.93 -64.07
CA PHE A 102 -22.07 60.52 -63.72
C PHE A 102 -23.53 60.18 -63.40
N THR A 103 -24.22 61.07 -62.70
CA THR A 103 -25.65 60.95 -62.39
C THR A 103 -26.49 61.01 -63.68
N ASP A 104 -26.16 61.89 -64.62
CA ASP A 104 -26.81 62.02 -65.91
C ASP A 104 -26.49 60.82 -66.81
N LEU A 105 -25.27 60.28 -66.74
CA LEU A 105 -24.91 59.06 -67.46
C LEU A 105 -25.68 57.85 -66.94
N VAL A 106 -25.81 57.73 -65.62
CA VAL A 106 -26.44 56.56 -64.97
C VAL A 106 -27.96 56.69 -64.91
N PHE A 107 -28.49 57.88 -64.59
CA PHE A 107 -29.91 58.13 -64.33
C PHE A 107 -30.58 59.03 -65.38
N GLY A 108 -29.83 59.69 -66.27
CA GLY A 108 -30.40 60.45 -67.38
C GLY A 108 -31.04 59.57 -68.46
N SER A 109 -30.82 58.25 -68.41
CA SER A 109 -31.51 57.27 -69.23
C SER A 109 -32.11 56.15 -68.37
N VAL A 110 -33.37 55.81 -68.64
CA VAL A 110 -34.09 54.68 -68.00
C VAL A 110 -33.36 53.35 -68.23
N LEU A 111 -32.70 53.19 -69.39
CA LEU A 111 -31.94 51.99 -69.70
C LEU A 111 -30.66 51.90 -68.87
N ALA A 112 -29.94 53.02 -68.73
CA ALA A 112 -28.71 53.07 -67.94
C ALA A 112 -28.99 52.82 -66.45
N SER A 113 -30.11 53.36 -65.93
CA SER A 113 -30.48 53.20 -64.53
C SER A 113 -30.92 51.77 -64.23
N MET A 114 -31.65 51.10 -65.15
CA MET A 114 -31.94 49.66 -65.04
C MET A 114 -30.67 48.82 -65.05
N ILE A 115 -29.71 49.10 -65.94
CA ILE A 115 -28.44 48.36 -66.01
C ILE A 115 -27.66 48.53 -64.70
N TYR A 116 -27.58 49.76 -64.18
CA TYR A 116 -26.94 50.05 -62.90
C TYR A 116 -27.60 49.29 -61.74
N LEU A 117 -28.93 49.28 -61.68
CA LEU A 117 -29.67 48.56 -60.63
C LEU A 117 -29.46 47.05 -60.72
N VAL A 118 -29.50 46.46 -61.91
CA VAL A 118 -29.24 45.02 -62.10
C VAL A 118 -27.80 44.67 -61.73
N LEU A 119 -26.83 45.48 -62.14
CA LEU A 119 -25.41 45.26 -61.85
C LEU A 119 -25.13 45.37 -60.35
N THR A 120 -25.65 46.40 -59.69
CA THR A 120 -25.50 46.57 -58.24
C THR A 120 -26.15 45.42 -57.47
N ILE A 121 -27.37 44.99 -57.81
CA ILE A 121 -28.02 43.83 -57.17
C ILE A 121 -27.24 42.55 -57.41
N THR A 122 -26.71 42.33 -58.62
CA THR A 122 -25.95 41.12 -58.98
C THR A 122 -24.63 41.07 -58.20
N VAL A 123 -23.89 42.18 -58.16
CA VAL A 123 -22.64 42.29 -57.39
C VAL A 123 -22.92 42.10 -55.90
N LEU A 124 -23.99 42.71 -55.39
CA LEU A 124 -24.36 42.58 -53.98
C LEU A 124 -24.76 41.15 -53.64
N SER A 125 -25.56 40.50 -54.49
CA SER A 125 -25.98 39.12 -54.33
C SER A 125 -24.80 38.15 -54.42
N MET A 126 -23.85 38.40 -55.33
CA MET A 126 -22.61 37.62 -55.44
C MET A 126 -21.74 37.79 -54.19
N ALA A 127 -21.58 39.02 -53.71
CA ALA A 127 -20.86 39.30 -52.47
C ALA A 127 -21.54 38.62 -51.27
N THR A 128 -22.86 38.76 -51.11
CA THR A 128 -23.62 38.12 -50.04
C THR A 128 -23.54 36.60 -50.11
N ASN A 129 -23.62 35.99 -51.29
CA ASN A 129 -23.48 34.54 -51.45
C ASN A 129 -22.07 34.07 -51.09
N TYR A 130 -21.05 34.81 -51.48
CA TYR A 130 -19.66 34.51 -51.11
C TYR A 130 -19.39 34.67 -49.61
N VAL A 131 -20.15 35.56 -48.96
CA VAL A 131 -20.02 35.89 -47.54
C VAL A 131 -20.78 34.90 -46.65
N ILE A 132 -21.96 34.47 -47.08
CA ILE A 132 -22.83 33.52 -46.36
C ILE A 132 -22.42 32.07 -46.62
N ALA A 133 -21.95 31.75 -47.83
CA ALA A 133 -21.45 30.42 -48.18
C ALA A 133 -19.93 30.47 -48.38
N PRO A 134 -19.12 30.18 -47.35
CA PRO A 134 -17.69 29.95 -47.56
C PRO A 134 -17.52 28.85 -48.64
N PRO A 135 -16.68 29.07 -49.67
CA PRO A 135 -16.52 28.12 -50.74
C PRO A 135 -15.73 26.93 -50.22
N ASN A 136 -16.44 25.81 -50.05
CA ASN A 136 -15.99 24.48 -49.66
C ASN A 136 -15.35 24.40 -48.26
N PRO A 137 -16.00 23.75 -47.27
CA PRO A 137 -15.26 23.26 -46.12
C PRO A 137 -14.21 22.27 -46.64
N ASP A 138 -12.96 22.46 -46.25
CA ASP A 138 -11.87 21.58 -46.64
C ASP A 138 -12.11 20.18 -46.05
N PHE A 139 -12.80 19.33 -46.79
CA PHE A 139 -13.13 17.96 -46.39
C PHE A 139 -11.87 17.11 -46.18
N VAL A 140 -10.74 17.50 -46.77
CA VAL A 140 -9.46 16.81 -46.59
C VAL A 140 -8.88 17.18 -45.24
N GLY A 141 -8.82 18.47 -44.91
CA GLY A 141 -8.43 18.93 -43.57
C GLY A 141 -9.32 18.36 -42.47
N LEU A 142 -10.64 18.39 -42.65
CA LEU A 142 -11.59 17.79 -41.70
C LEU A 142 -11.42 16.28 -41.54
N ARG A 143 -11.07 15.57 -42.62
CA ARG A 143 -10.83 14.11 -42.57
C ARG A 143 -9.53 13.78 -41.86
N GLU A 144 -8.50 14.59 -42.08
CA GLU A 144 -7.22 14.47 -41.38
C GLU A 144 -7.37 14.80 -39.89
N ASP A 145 -8.10 15.86 -39.55
CA ASP A 145 -8.44 16.22 -38.17
C ASP A 145 -9.27 15.11 -37.49
N LEU A 146 -10.24 14.53 -38.19
CA LEU A 146 -11.04 13.42 -37.65
C LEU A 146 -10.16 12.17 -37.43
N LYS A 147 -9.22 11.89 -38.34
CA LYS A 147 -8.27 10.79 -38.19
C LYS A 147 -7.32 11.03 -37.00
N ASN A 148 -6.78 12.24 -36.86
CA ASN A 148 -5.92 12.63 -35.74
C ASN A 148 -6.68 12.56 -34.41
N ALA A 149 -7.94 13.01 -34.38
CA ALA A 149 -8.81 12.90 -33.21
C ALA A 149 -9.11 11.43 -32.87
N GLN A 150 -9.32 10.58 -33.88
CA GLN A 150 -9.54 9.15 -33.68
C GLN A 150 -8.28 8.43 -33.16
N GLU A 151 -7.10 8.80 -33.65
CA GLU A 151 -5.83 8.29 -33.14
C GLU A 151 -5.58 8.75 -31.70
N ALA A 152 -5.84 10.03 -31.39
CA ALA A 152 -5.79 10.56 -30.04
C ALA A 152 -6.76 9.84 -29.09
N LEU A 153 -7.99 9.57 -29.55
CA LEU A 153 -8.98 8.82 -28.78
C LEU A 153 -8.49 7.40 -28.46
N ARG A 154 -7.92 6.69 -29.45
CA ARG A 154 -7.35 5.35 -29.23
C ARG A 154 -6.17 5.38 -28.25
N THR A 155 -5.32 6.40 -28.30
CA THR A 155 -4.24 6.53 -27.32
C THR A 155 -4.79 6.79 -25.93
N ALA A 156 -5.82 7.65 -25.80
CA ALA A 156 -6.47 7.92 -24.52
C ALA A 156 -7.14 6.66 -23.96
N GLU A 157 -7.87 5.90 -24.78
CA GLU A 157 -8.48 4.61 -24.39
C GLU A 157 -7.43 3.62 -23.85
N LYS A 158 -6.27 3.51 -24.50
CA LYS A 158 -5.17 2.67 -24.01
C LYS A 158 -4.67 3.13 -22.64
N THR A 159 -4.42 4.43 -22.47
CA THR A 159 -3.96 4.96 -21.17
C THR A 159 -5.00 4.76 -20.06
N VAL A 160 -6.30 4.84 -20.38
CA VAL A 160 -7.37 4.56 -19.42
C VAL A 160 -7.35 3.08 -19.03
N GLN A 161 -7.19 2.15 -19.98
CA GLN A 161 -7.07 0.73 -19.69
C GLN A 161 -5.84 0.39 -18.84
N GLU A 162 -4.70 1.02 -19.11
CA GLU A 162 -3.47 0.88 -18.30
C GLU A 162 -3.70 1.39 -16.88
N LEU A 163 -4.30 2.57 -16.71
CA LEU A 163 -4.62 3.13 -15.39
C LEU A 163 -5.66 2.29 -14.63
N GLU A 164 -6.64 1.70 -15.31
CA GLU A 164 -7.59 0.78 -14.69
C GLU A 164 -6.90 -0.50 -14.19
N ALA A 165 -5.95 -1.02 -14.96
CA ALA A 165 -5.14 -2.17 -14.55
C ALA A 165 -4.23 -1.84 -13.36
N GLU A 166 -3.55 -0.70 -13.37
CA GLU A 166 -2.74 -0.22 -12.25
C GLU A 166 -3.58 0.01 -10.99
N LYS A 167 -4.77 0.61 -11.12
CA LYS A 167 -5.70 0.80 -10.00
C LYS A 167 -6.08 -0.54 -9.37
N LYS A 168 -6.35 -1.56 -10.20
CA LYS A 168 -6.68 -2.90 -9.72
C LYS A 168 -5.50 -3.51 -8.97
N GLN A 169 -4.29 -3.44 -9.52
CA GLN A 169 -3.07 -3.92 -8.85
C GLN A 169 -2.80 -3.20 -7.53
N LEU A 170 -2.95 -1.88 -7.49
CA LEU A 170 -2.80 -1.11 -6.25
C LEU A 170 -3.84 -1.52 -5.21
N THR A 171 -5.09 -1.74 -5.62
CA THR A 171 -6.16 -2.18 -4.72
C THR A 171 -5.84 -3.55 -4.12
N GLU A 172 -5.33 -4.49 -4.94
CA GLU A 172 -4.87 -5.80 -4.47
C GLU A 172 -3.68 -5.67 -3.51
N GLN A 173 -2.71 -4.81 -3.80
CA GLN A 173 -1.59 -4.53 -2.87
C GLN A 173 -2.04 -3.88 -1.56
N PHE A 174 -3.06 -3.02 -1.60
CA PHE A 174 -3.63 -2.42 -0.39
C PHE A 174 -4.32 -3.48 0.47
N ALA A 175 -5.11 -4.38 -0.14
CA ALA A 175 -5.75 -5.47 0.58
C ALA A 175 -4.72 -6.41 1.24
N ASP A 176 -3.67 -6.81 0.52
CA ASP A 176 -2.57 -7.64 1.08
C ASP A 176 -1.85 -6.93 2.23
N ARG A 177 -1.61 -5.62 2.12
CA ARG A 177 -1.01 -4.85 3.23
C ARG A 177 -1.94 -4.73 4.42
N GLU A 178 -3.23 -4.55 4.21
CA GLU A 178 -4.23 -4.47 5.29
C GLU A 178 -4.34 -5.81 6.03
N GLU A 179 -4.32 -6.93 5.29
CA GLU A 179 -4.27 -8.28 5.87
C GLU A 179 -3.02 -8.50 6.72
N ARG A 180 -1.83 -8.15 6.20
CA ARG A 180 -0.57 -8.24 6.97
C ARG A 180 -0.55 -7.36 8.20
N LEU A 181 -1.16 -6.17 8.14
CA LEU A 181 -1.27 -5.30 9.31
C LEU A 181 -2.20 -5.91 10.36
N ALA A 182 -3.30 -6.52 9.95
CA ALA A 182 -4.19 -7.24 10.86
C ALA A 182 -3.47 -8.44 11.51
N GLU A 183 -2.71 -9.22 10.73
CA GLU A 183 -1.90 -10.34 11.24
C GLU A 183 -0.87 -9.85 12.27
N LEU A 184 -0.07 -8.84 11.94
CA LEU A 184 0.91 -8.26 12.87
C LEU A 184 0.26 -7.69 14.13
N GLN A 185 -0.94 -7.10 14.02
CA GLN A 185 -1.67 -6.62 15.18
C GLN A 185 -2.08 -7.79 16.10
N THR A 186 -2.59 -8.89 15.52
CA THR A 186 -2.91 -10.09 16.31
C THR A 186 -1.68 -10.73 16.95
N GLU A 187 -0.55 -10.76 16.25
CA GLU A 187 0.72 -11.23 16.82
C GLU A 187 1.17 -10.34 17.99
N LEU A 188 1.07 -9.02 17.85
CA LEU A 188 1.44 -8.06 18.90
C LEU A 188 0.55 -8.23 20.14
N GLU A 189 -0.77 -8.40 19.96
CA GLU A 189 -1.69 -8.72 21.06
C GLU A 189 -1.35 -10.05 21.73
N SER A 190 -0.97 -11.08 20.96
CA SER A 190 -0.54 -12.37 21.51
C SER A 190 0.78 -12.27 22.30
N LEU A 191 1.75 -11.50 21.80
CA LEU A 191 3.02 -11.24 22.47
C LEU A 191 2.81 -10.46 23.75
N LYS A 192 1.94 -9.44 23.72
CA LYS A 192 1.59 -8.66 24.90
C LYS A 192 0.97 -9.54 25.99
N SER A 193 0.02 -10.41 25.64
CA SER A 193 -0.59 -11.32 26.62
C SER A 193 0.43 -12.34 27.19
N ARG A 194 1.36 -12.83 26.36
CA ARG A 194 2.48 -13.68 26.83
C ARG A 194 3.46 -12.95 27.75
N VAL A 195 3.72 -11.67 27.51
CA VAL A 195 4.54 -10.84 28.40
C VAL A 195 3.82 -10.61 29.72
N GLU A 196 2.54 -10.26 29.70
CA GLU A 196 1.72 -10.09 30.90
C GLU A 196 1.68 -11.39 31.73
N SER A 197 1.53 -12.56 31.10
CA SER A 197 1.57 -13.85 31.80
C SER A 197 2.94 -14.14 32.40
N ALA A 198 4.02 -13.88 31.66
CA ALA A 198 5.38 -14.09 32.15
C ALA A 198 5.74 -13.12 33.30
N GLU A 199 5.25 -11.87 33.25
CA GLU A 199 5.39 -10.92 34.35
C GLU A 199 4.60 -11.37 35.59
N ALA A 200 3.38 -11.89 35.41
CA ALA A 200 2.59 -12.46 36.50
C ALA A 200 3.27 -13.70 37.13
N GLU A 201 3.82 -14.60 36.31
CA GLU A 201 4.61 -15.74 36.77
C GLU A 201 5.88 -15.31 37.51
N LYS A 202 6.60 -14.31 36.98
CA LYS A 202 7.76 -13.76 37.66
C LYS A 202 7.38 -13.14 39.00
N ALA A 203 6.27 -12.43 39.08
CA ALA A 203 5.77 -11.83 40.32
C ALA A 203 5.34 -12.90 41.33
N SER A 204 4.70 -13.99 40.88
CA SER A 204 4.31 -15.10 41.75
C SER A 204 5.52 -15.89 42.25
N LEU A 205 6.51 -16.15 41.39
CA LEU A 205 7.79 -16.77 41.77
C LEU A 205 8.59 -15.88 42.72
N ALA A 206 8.61 -14.57 42.50
CA ALA A 206 9.26 -13.63 43.41
C ALA A 206 8.62 -13.64 44.80
N LYS A 207 7.27 -13.67 44.87
CA LYS A 207 6.55 -13.85 46.14
C LYS A 207 6.83 -15.21 46.77
N GLN A 208 6.85 -16.30 46.01
CA GLN A 208 7.20 -17.62 46.54
C GLN A 208 8.64 -17.66 47.06
N LEU A 209 9.57 -16.89 46.46
CA LEU A 209 10.94 -16.79 46.94
C LEU A 209 11.03 -15.95 48.23
N GLU A 210 10.20 -14.92 48.38
CA GLU A 210 10.12 -14.08 49.58
C GLU A 210 9.37 -14.78 50.74
N GLU A 211 8.33 -15.54 50.42
CA GLU A 211 7.53 -16.35 51.35
C GLU A 211 8.15 -17.71 51.65
N ALA A 212 9.10 -18.18 50.81
CA ALA A 212 9.95 -19.30 51.18
C ALA A 212 10.69 -18.85 52.44
N PRO A 213 10.40 -19.43 53.62
CA PRO A 213 11.19 -19.13 54.79
C PRO A 213 12.64 -19.46 54.44
N GLY A 214 13.60 -18.81 55.09
CA GLY A 214 15.00 -19.21 54.98
C GLY A 214 15.16 -20.65 55.50
N ILE A 215 14.80 -21.63 54.67
CA ILE A 215 14.95 -23.06 54.93
C ILE A 215 16.45 -23.36 55.10
N GLY A 216 17.31 -22.53 54.51
CA GLY A 216 18.73 -22.45 54.85
C GLY A 216 18.97 -21.92 56.26
N THR A 217 18.50 -20.72 56.60
CA THR A 217 18.91 -20.03 57.83
C THR A 217 18.34 -20.61 59.12
N GLU A 218 17.08 -21.07 59.15
CA GLU A 218 16.50 -21.68 60.35
C GLU A 218 17.07 -23.08 60.59
N ARG A 219 17.20 -23.88 59.53
CA ARG A 219 17.81 -25.22 59.62
C ARG A 219 19.29 -25.14 59.96
N GLU A 220 20.00 -24.15 59.44
CA GLU A 220 21.41 -23.89 59.75
C GLU A 220 21.58 -23.46 61.21
N GLN A 221 20.71 -22.59 61.75
CA GLN A 221 20.73 -22.23 63.17
C GLN A 221 20.39 -23.42 64.08
N GLU A 222 19.44 -24.26 63.69
CA GLU A 222 19.09 -25.49 64.44
C GLU A 222 20.26 -26.48 64.44
N LEU A 223 20.92 -26.68 63.29
CA LEU A 223 22.11 -27.52 63.18
C LEU A 223 23.29 -26.97 64.00
N LEU A 224 23.52 -25.65 63.99
CA LEU A 224 24.54 -25.02 64.82
C LEU A 224 24.26 -25.19 66.32
N ALA A 225 23.00 -25.08 66.74
CA ALA A 225 22.60 -25.34 68.12
C ALA A 225 22.78 -26.82 68.51
N GLU A 226 22.53 -27.76 67.59
CA GLU A 226 22.76 -29.19 67.82
C GLU A 226 24.26 -29.52 67.91
N ILE A 227 25.09 -28.89 67.07
CA ILE A 227 26.56 -29.01 67.13
C ILE A 227 27.07 -28.49 68.49
N GLY A 228 26.62 -27.32 68.95
CA GLY A 228 27.02 -26.78 70.24
C GLY A 228 26.70 -27.71 71.42
N LYS A 229 25.52 -28.34 71.41
CA LYS A 229 25.14 -29.36 72.43
C LYS A 229 26.03 -30.60 72.37
N LYS A 230 26.39 -31.06 71.17
CA LYS A 230 27.29 -32.20 70.98
C LYS A 230 28.70 -31.86 71.44
N ASP A 231 29.20 -30.65 71.17
CA ASP A 231 30.50 -30.19 71.65
C ASP A 231 30.57 -30.08 73.18
N GLU A 232 29.49 -29.62 73.83
CA GLU A 232 29.39 -29.66 75.29
C GLU A 232 29.38 -31.08 75.84
N ALA A 233 28.66 -32.00 75.19
CA ALA A 233 28.68 -33.42 75.55
C ALA A 233 30.06 -34.04 75.37
N ILE A 234 30.76 -33.70 74.29
CA ILE A 234 32.14 -34.13 74.04
C ILE A 234 33.07 -33.61 75.14
N ARG A 235 32.97 -32.33 75.54
CA ARG A 235 33.78 -31.79 76.65
C ARG A 235 33.51 -32.51 77.96
N ARG A 236 32.24 -32.81 78.27
CA ARG A 236 31.87 -33.58 79.47
C ARG A 236 32.47 -34.99 79.43
N LEU A 237 32.32 -35.68 78.30
CA LEU A 237 32.90 -37.01 78.11
C LEU A 237 34.43 -36.99 78.13
N GLN A 238 35.07 -35.94 77.61
CA GLN A 238 36.52 -35.78 77.69
C GLN A 238 36.99 -35.56 79.14
N SER A 239 36.29 -34.74 79.92
CA SER A 239 36.54 -34.59 81.36
C SER A 239 36.36 -35.91 82.10
N GLU A 240 35.28 -36.65 81.79
CA GLU A 240 35.02 -37.95 82.39
C GLU A 240 36.06 -39.00 81.97
N ILE A 241 36.56 -38.94 80.73
CA ILE A 241 37.68 -39.76 80.27
C ILE A 241 38.98 -39.37 81.01
N GLU A 242 39.28 -38.10 81.21
CA GLU A 242 40.45 -37.68 82.01
C GLU A 242 40.34 -38.17 83.46
N ASP A 243 39.16 -38.03 84.07
CA ASP A 243 38.88 -38.55 85.42
C ASP A 243 39.03 -40.08 85.46
N LEU A 244 38.49 -40.80 84.48
CA LEU A 244 38.63 -42.25 84.36
C LEU A 244 40.07 -42.66 84.05
N ARG A 245 40.83 -41.85 83.32
CA ARG A 245 42.24 -42.11 82.99
C ARG A 245 43.12 -41.96 84.22
N LEU A 246 42.84 -40.98 85.07
CA LEU A 246 43.45 -40.85 86.40
C LEU A 246 43.10 -42.06 87.29
N VAL A 247 41.89 -42.59 87.18
CA VAL A 247 41.49 -43.83 87.86
C VAL A 247 42.18 -45.07 87.28
N VAL A 248 42.40 -45.14 85.96
CA VAL A 248 43.08 -46.26 85.30
C VAL A 248 44.59 -46.25 85.56
N GLU A 249 45.25 -45.08 85.61
CA GLU A 249 46.65 -44.96 86.06
C GLU A 249 46.85 -45.41 87.51
N SER A 250 45.78 -45.48 88.32
CA SER A 250 45.82 -45.98 89.69
C SER A 250 45.67 -47.51 89.86
N LYS A 251 45.57 -48.28 88.76
CA LYS A 251 45.47 -49.76 88.81
C LYS A 251 46.44 -50.45 87.84
N PRO A 252 47.14 -51.53 88.24
CA PRO A 252 47.93 -52.32 87.30
C PRO A 252 46.98 -53.13 86.39
N GLY A 253 47.17 -53.01 85.08
CA GLY A 253 46.31 -53.62 84.06
C GLY A 253 46.47 -55.15 83.92
N PRO A 254 45.44 -55.85 83.42
CA PRO A 254 45.54 -57.28 83.07
C PRO A 254 46.05 -57.47 81.63
N SER A 255 46.80 -58.55 81.45
CA SER A 255 47.38 -59.04 80.19
C SER A 255 46.33 -59.46 79.15
N VAL A 256 46.60 -59.15 77.87
CA VAL A 256 45.75 -59.49 76.71
C VAL A 256 46.07 -60.89 76.19
N ASP A 257 45.05 -61.74 76.04
CA ASP A 257 45.13 -63.09 75.48
C ASP A 257 45.36 -63.08 73.95
N GLN A 258 46.53 -63.55 73.52
CA GLN A 258 46.98 -63.64 72.12
C GLN A 258 46.13 -64.55 71.22
N GLU A 259 45.32 -65.45 71.78
CA GLU A 259 44.57 -66.46 71.01
C GLU A 259 43.33 -65.86 70.30
N LYS A 260 42.74 -64.80 70.87
CA LYS A 260 41.61 -64.08 70.24
C LYS A 260 42.04 -63.27 69.02
N VAL A 261 43.29 -62.83 68.97
CA VAL A 261 43.84 -62.03 67.87
C VAL A 261 44.02 -62.88 66.62
N ALA A 262 44.59 -64.09 66.76
CA ALA A 262 44.80 -65.00 65.63
C ALA A 262 43.48 -65.47 64.98
N LYS A 263 42.43 -65.64 65.78
CA LYS A 263 41.10 -66.04 65.29
C LYS A 263 40.42 -64.92 64.48
N MET A 264 40.53 -63.67 64.95
CA MET A 264 40.02 -62.51 64.22
C MET A 264 40.78 -62.25 62.91
N GLU A 265 42.09 -62.51 62.86
CA GLU A 265 42.88 -62.39 61.62
C GLU A 265 42.47 -63.44 60.57
N SER A 266 42.17 -64.66 60.99
CA SER A 266 41.65 -65.72 60.11
C SER A 266 40.27 -65.36 59.55
N GLU A 267 39.36 -64.88 60.40
CA GLU A 267 38.01 -64.47 59.99
C GLU A 267 38.07 -63.29 58.99
N LEU A 268 38.97 -62.32 59.22
CA LEU A 268 39.20 -61.20 58.31
C LEU A 268 39.78 -61.62 56.95
N GLY A 269 40.65 -62.65 56.93
CA GLY A 269 41.17 -63.25 55.70
C GLY A 269 40.06 -63.90 54.86
N THR A 270 39.17 -64.66 55.50
CA THR A 270 38.04 -65.31 54.81
C THR A 270 37.02 -64.30 54.27
N ALA A 271 36.74 -63.22 55.03
CA ALA A 271 35.84 -62.16 54.60
C ALA A 271 36.39 -61.34 53.42
N LYS A 272 37.71 -61.14 53.35
CA LYS A 272 38.34 -60.49 52.19
C LYS A 272 38.28 -61.37 50.93
N ALA A 273 38.46 -62.69 51.08
CA ALA A 273 38.36 -63.61 49.95
C ALA A 273 36.94 -63.69 49.39
N THR A 274 35.91 -63.70 50.26
CA THR A 274 34.51 -63.71 49.82
C THR A 274 34.11 -62.40 49.15
N LEU A 275 34.60 -61.26 49.64
CA LEU A 275 34.33 -59.96 49.04
C LEU A 275 34.98 -59.84 47.64
N ALA A 276 36.20 -60.37 47.47
CA ALA A 276 36.85 -60.41 46.17
C ALA A 276 36.12 -61.31 45.16
N ASP A 277 35.58 -62.46 45.59
CA ASP A 277 34.80 -63.35 44.72
C ASP A 277 33.45 -62.72 44.33
N VAL A 278 32.76 -62.05 45.26
CA VAL A 278 31.52 -61.32 44.98
C VAL A 278 31.74 -60.14 44.03
N ALA A 279 32.84 -59.39 44.20
CA ALA A 279 33.19 -58.30 43.30
C ALA A 279 33.41 -58.79 41.87
N ARG A 280 34.09 -59.93 41.70
CA ARG A 280 34.33 -60.52 40.38
C ARG A 280 33.05 -61.04 39.70
N ARG A 281 32.13 -61.60 40.49
CA ARG A 281 30.81 -62.00 39.99
C ARG A 281 29.95 -60.80 39.59
N ALA A 282 30.04 -59.70 40.32
CA ALA A 282 29.33 -58.46 39.98
C ALA A 282 29.84 -57.86 38.67
N GLU A 283 31.16 -57.86 38.44
CA GLU A 283 31.77 -57.40 37.18
C GLU A 283 31.32 -58.28 36.00
N THR A 284 31.35 -59.61 36.16
CA THR A 284 30.86 -60.55 35.13
C THR A 284 29.36 -60.36 34.86
N ALA A 285 28.56 -60.08 35.89
CA ALA A 285 27.13 -59.79 35.73
C ALA A 285 26.89 -58.46 35.00
N SER A 286 27.73 -57.45 35.23
CA SER A 286 27.66 -56.17 34.52
C SER A 286 27.96 -56.33 33.03
N GLU A 287 29.01 -57.08 32.68
CA GLU A 287 29.36 -57.35 31.28
C GLU A 287 28.25 -58.13 30.54
N VAL A 288 27.66 -59.14 31.19
CA VAL A 288 26.53 -59.88 30.62
C VAL A 288 25.30 -58.99 30.44
N SER A 289 25.00 -58.12 31.42
CA SER A 289 23.90 -57.16 31.32
C SER A 289 24.09 -56.17 30.16
N ASP A 290 25.30 -55.64 29.97
CA ASP A 290 25.60 -54.72 28.87
C ASP A 290 25.47 -55.40 27.49
N SER A 291 25.91 -56.65 27.36
CA SER A 291 25.71 -57.45 26.14
C SER A 291 24.23 -57.66 25.84
N VAL A 292 23.42 -58.01 26.84
CA VAL A 292 21.97 -58.22 26.66
C VAL A 292 21.25 -56.91 26.32
N ILE A 293 21.67 -55.79 26.90
CA ILE A 293 21.11 -54.47 26.56
C ILE A 293 21.42 -54.11 25.10
N SER A 294 22.64 -54.40 24.63
CA SER A 294 23.03 -54.20 23.22
C SER A 294 22.16 -55.04 22.28
N ASP A 295 21.98 -56.33 22.57
CA ASP A 295 21.16 -57.23 21.75
C ASP A 295 19.68 -56.80 21.72
N LEU A 296 19.13 -56.34 22.86
CA LEU A 296 17.77 -55.80 22.93
C LEU A 296 17.60 -54.52 22.10
N ALA A 297 18.61 -53.65 22.05
CA ALA A 297 18.59 -52.44 21.24
C ALA A 297 18.63 -52.77 19.74
N GLU A 298 19.45 -53.75 19.34
CA GLU A 298 19.51 -54.24 17.96
C GLU A 298 18.19 -54.90 17.53
N LEU A 299 17.53 -55.64 18.44
CA LEU A 299 16.22 -56.24 18.20
C LEU A 299 15.13 -55.19 17.98
N ILE A 300 15.13 -54.09 18.75
CA ILE A 300 14.22 -52.95 18.53
C ILE A 300 14.47 -52.33 17.15
N SER A 301 15.73 -52.09 16.79
CA SER A 301 16.09 -51.52 15.49
C SER A 301 15.67 -52.41 14.31
N THR A 302 15.81 -53.74 14.48
CA THR A 302 15.40 -54.73 13.47
C THR A 302 13.88 -54.80 13.34
N VAL A 303 13.14 -54.72 14.45
CA VAL A 303 11.66 -54.68 14.43
C VAL A 303 11.16 -53.39 13.79
N GLU A 304 11.78 -52.24 14.07
CA GLU A 304 11.40 -50.95 13.47
C GLU A 304 11.67 -50.89 11.96
N SER A 305 12.76 -51.51 11.49
CA SER A 305 13.13 -51.57 10.06
C SER A 305 12.46 -52.69 9.26
N SER A 306 11.81 -53.66 9.90
CA SER A 306 11.07 -54.74 9.23
C SER A 306 9.82 -54.25 8.48
N ASN A 307 9.32 -54.99 7.49
CA ASN A 307 8.07 -54.65 6.77
C ASN A 307 6.79 -55.14 7.50
N LEU A 308 6.79 -55.16 8.84
CA LEU A 308 5.62 -55.54 9.63
C LEU A 308 4.56 -54.43 9.67
N ASP A 309 3.30 -54.83 9.86
CA ASP A 309 2.18 -53.90 10.02
C ASP A 309 2.44 -52.93 11.20
N PRO A 310 2.07 -51.64 11.11
CA PRO A 310 2.38 -50.65 12.15
C PRO A 310 1.86 -51.03 13.54
N SER A 311 0.71 -51.74 13.63
CA SER A 311 0.17 -52.21 14.91
C SER A 311 1.04 -53.31 15.53
N ALA A 312 1.53 -54.25 14.70
CA ALA A 312 2.42 -55.32 15.13
C ALA A 312 3.80 -54.80 15.56
N LYS A 313 4.33 -53.77 14.87
CA LYS A 313 5.58 -53.10 15.26
C LYS A 313 5.47 -52.47 16.64
N ILE A 314 4.41 -51.72 16.89
CA ILE A 314 4.19 -51.06 18.20
C ILE A 314 4.08 -52.12 19.31
N ALA A 315 3.34 -53.21 19.06
CA ALA A 315 3.19 -54.29 20.03
C ALA A 315 4.53 -54.97 20.36
N LEU A 316 5.32 -55.34 19.34
CA LEU A 316 6.62 -55.98 19.52
C LEU A 316 7.64 -55.06 20.19
N THR A 317 7.74 -53.80 19.77
CA THR A 317 8.64 -52.82 20.40
C THR A 317 8.24 -52.55 21.85
N SER A 318 6.94 -52.56 22.18
CA SER A 318 6.48 -52.41 23.57
C SER A 318 6.85 -53.61 24.44
N LEU A 319 6.83 -54.82 23.88
CA LEU A 319 7.16 -56.06 24.57
C LEU A 319 8.68 -56.19 24.80
N VAL A 320 9.50 -55.78 23.82
CA VAL A 320 10.96 -55.73 23.99
C VAL A 320 11.35 -54.65 25.01
N LYS A 321 10.67 -53.49 25.02
CA LYS A 321 10.87 -52.44 26.04
C LYS A 321 10.43 -52.87 27.45
N SER A 322 9.35 -53.65 27.59
CA SER A 322 8.92 -54.17 28.88
C SER A 322 9.87 -55.25 29.40
N LEU A 323 10.39 -56.10 28.53
CA LEU A 323 11.44 -57.08 28.85
C LEU A 323 12.74 -56.39 29.30
N GLY A 324 13.18 -55.35 28.61
CA GLY A 324 14.33 -54.54 29.02
C GLY A 324 14.14 -53.88 30.39
N ARG A 325 12.93 -53.38 30.71
CA ARG A 325 12.60 -52.85 32.04
C ARG A 325 12.58 -53.93 33.13
N ALA A 326 12.14 -55.15 32.81
CA ALA A 326 12.16 -56.27 33.75
C ALA A 326 13.60 -56.71 34.06
N MET A 327 14.46 -56.79 33.05
CA MET A 327 15.88 -57.14 33.21
C MET A 327 16.66 -56.08 34.02
N GLY A 328 16.40 -54.78 33.79
CA GLY A 328 17.02 -53.70 34.56
C GLY A 328 16.65 -53.69 36.05
N ARG A 329 15.55 -54.33 36.44
CA ARG A 329 15.16 -54.52 37.86
C ARG A 329 15.85 -55.71 38.51
N VAL A 330 16.29 -56.71 37.73
CA VAL A 330 16.97 -57.91 38.24
C VAL A 330 18.48 -57.65 38.44
N SER A 331 19.09 -56.76 37.64
CA SER A 331 20.53 -56.48 37.69
C SER A 331 20.96 -55.42 38.71
N ARG A 332 20.01 -54.82 39.45
CA ARG A 332 20.30 -53.82 40.49
C ARG A 332 20.01 -54.44 41.86
N PRO A 333 21.00 -54.65 42.74
CA PRO A 333 20.70 -55.00 44.12
C PRO A 333 19.91 -53.85 44.75
N ASP A 334 18.84 -54.20 45.49
CA ASP A 334 17.86 -53.26 46.06
C ASP A 334 18.53 -52.21 46.97
N ASP A 335 18.78 -51.02 46.42
CA ASP A 335 19.05 -49.81 47.18
C ASP A 335 17.76 -48.99 47.32
N GLU A 336 17.21 -49.10 48.52
CA GLU A 336 16.33 -48.19 49.25
C GLU A 336 14.93 -47.78 48.72
N LYS A 337 13.95 -48.23 49.52
CA LYS A 337 12.77 -47.51 50.03
C LYS A 337 11.66 -47.16 49.02
N THR A 338 10.82 -48.16 48.78
CA THR A 338 9.36 -47.94 48.67
C THR A 338 8.63 -48.53 49.88
N PRO A 339 7.62 -47.85 50.44
CA PRO A 339 6.95 -48.26 51.66
C PRO A 339 6.04 -49.48 51.42
N ASP A 340 6.14 -50.43 52.35
CA ASP A 340 5.18 -51.45 52.74
C ASP A 340 4.27 -52.11 51.69
N THR A 341 4.68 -53.30 51.26
CA THR A 341 3.77 -54.40 50.88
C THR A 341 4.23 -55.70 51.57
N ARG A 342 4.33 -55.66 52.90
CA ARG A 342 4.64 -56.84 53.74
C ARG A 342 3.43 -57.42 54.47
N VAL A 343 2.22 -57.27 53.93
CA VAL A 343 1.00 -57.82 54.57
C VAL A 343 0.35 -58.97 53.77
N GLU A 344 0.72 -59.24 52.52
CA GLU A 344 0.02 -60.27 51.72
C GLU A 344 0.74 -61.61 51.57
N MET A 345 2.00 -61.72 52.01
CA MET A 345 2.77 -62.98 51.91
C MET A 345 2.70 -63.87 53.16
N ILE A 346 2.13 -63.38 54.29
CA ILE A 346 1.88 -64.22 55.48
C ILE A 346 0.52 -64.95 55.36
N GLY A 347 -0.44 -64.40 54.61
CA GLY A 347 -1.74 -65.05 54.35
C GLY A 347 -1.70 -66.22 53.36
N ALA A 348 -0.77 -66.21 52.40
CA ALA A 348 -0.62 -67.28 51.42
C ALA A 348 0.16 -68.50 51.96
N VAL A 349 1.03 -68.32 52.96
CA VAL A 349 1.79 -69.42 53.58
C VAL A 349 0.97 -70.11 54.70
N MET A 350 0.02 -69.42 55.32
CA MET A 350 -0.90 -70.02 56.30
C MET A 350 -1.98 -70.91 55.66
N MET A 351 -2.42 -70.63 54.42
CA MET A 351 -3.41 -71.48 53.73
C MET A 351 -2.84 -72.75 53.09
N VAL A 352 -1.51 -72.92 53.05
CA VAL A 352 -0.88 -74.17 52.54
C VAL A 352 -0.61 -75.17 53.67
N HIS A 353 -0.64 -74.74 54.94
CA HIS A 353 -0.48 -75.63 56.09
C HIS A 353 -1.78 -76.23 56.65
N GLU A 354 -2.96 -75.86 56.15
CA GLU A 354 -4.24 -76.52 56.48
C GLU A 354 -4.68 -77.59 55.46
N ILE A 355 -3.91 -77.83 54.38
CA ILE A 355 -4.24 -78.83 53.35
C ILE A 355 -3.24 -80.02 53.33
N VAL A 356 -2.17 -79.99 54.13
CA VAL A 356 -1.11 -81.03 54.13
C VAL A 356 -0.85 -81.62 55.54
N ASP A 357 -1.86 -81.57 56.42
CA ASP A 357 -2.01 -82.52 57.55
C ASP A 357 -3.29 -83.36 57.38
N GLY A 358 -3.54 -83.72 56.12
CA GLY A 358 -4.11 -85.01 55.74
C GLY A 358 -3.02 -85.89 55.15
#